data_AF-A0A139H7H7-F1
#
_entry.id   AF-A0A139H7H7-F1
#
_cell.length_a   1.000
_cell.length_b   1.000
_cell.length_c   1.000
_cell.angle_alpha   90.00
_cell.angle_beta   90.00
_cell.angle_gamma   90.00
#
_symmetry.space_group_name_H-M   'P 1'
#
loop_
_entity.id
_entity.type
_entity.pdbx_description
1 polymer ?
#
loop_
_entity_poly.entity_id
_entity_poly.type
_entity_poly.pdbx_seq_one_letter_code
_entity_poly.pdbx_strand_id
1 'polypeptide(L)'
;MASFDMYDDEKHTEVDTSSDDSSTQAPLLWSPEVFERRSRWRSWRFWLPLGFSYILTAGLSAVVTKSLVNRPCASKDRVPPFLSSIDRSLHVEMGNAAGAVGLEGKETWNNFTMSTEFGGDEIEDWWYDLGVYTTAILVPEEFAEDFALDPAKHALVRPDDPDYAPGSVPYAGYPMAFEVTHKLHCLNLIRQATWFNHEYYRSIHHRTWSGEGHLTADGVPFETIMREHVGHCVDVLRQNLICDADIELVPYLKGRGNSNDWKRPKTCKNFAAVREFVANHQWTAALTTPFFLDDHHASFKGTAMTRKPKHSMEELWRGF
;
A
#
# COMPACT_ATOMS: atom_id res chain seq x y z
N MET A 1 33.29 -37.57 -10.52
CA MET A 1 34.19 -37.29 -11.66
C MET A 1 33.88 -35.87 -12.11
N ALA A 2 34.73 -34.86 -12.02
CA ALA A 2 36.15 -34.76 -11.73
C ALA A 2 36.43 -33.53 -10.83
N SER A 3 37.51 -33.61 -10.07
CA SER A 3 38.16 -32.55 -9.29
C SER A 3 39.00 -31.65 -10.22
N PHE A 4 39.23 -30.38 -9.84
CA PHE A 4 40.59 -29.84 -9.87
C PHE A 4 40.74 -28.56 -9.03
N ASP A 5 41.78 -28.56 -8.20
CA ASP A 5 42.25 -27.50 -7.31
C ASP A 5 43.16 -26.46 -8.03
N MET A 6 43.30 -25.31 -7.36
CA MET A 6 44.55 -24.58 -7.06
C MET A 6 45.34 -23.79 -8.13
N TYR A 7 45.55 -22.51 -7.73
CA TYR A 7 46.82 -21.76 -7.64
C TYR A 7 47.30 -20.80 -8.75
N ASP A 8 47.49 -19.56 -8.27
CA ASP A 8 48.72 -18.73 -8.28
C ASP A 8 49.00 -17.63 -9.33
N ASP A 9 49.21 -16.46 -8.71
CA ASP A 9 50.38 -15.56 -8.76
C ASP A 9 50.47 -14.32 -9.65
N GLU A 10 50.94 -13.28 -8.96
CA GLU A 10 51.33 -11.96 -9.41
C GLU A 10 52.60 -11.99 -10.29
N LYS A 11 52.67 -11.10 -11.29
CA LYS A 11 53.76 -10.10 -11.42
C LYS A 11 53.62 -9.30 -12.72
N HIS A 12 53.61 -7.98 -12.58
CA HIS A 12 53.95 -7.06 -13.66
C HIS A 12 55.45 -6.80 -13.63
N THR A 13 56.11 -7.10 -14.74
CA THR A 13 57.49 -6.72 -15.04
C THR A 13 57.55 -5.35 -15.69
N GLU A 14 58.59 -4.63 -15.29
CA GLU A 14 58.96 -3.28 -15.69
C GLU A 14 60.11 -3.32 -16.72
N VAL A 15 60.20 -2.25 -17.51
CA VAL A 15 61.37 -1.68 -18.23
C VAL A 15 61.99 -2.45 -19.40
N ASP A 16 62.02 -1.77 -20.55
CA ASP A 16 63.22 -1.65 -21.40
C ASP A 16 63.07 -0.32 -22.20
N THR A 17 64.00 0.63 -22.23
CA THR A 17 65.35 0.45 -22.77
C THR A 17 66.28 1.58 -22.34
N SER A 18 67.52 1.13 -22.14
CA SER A 18 68.81 1.82 -22.08
C SER A 18 69.14 2.51 -23.43
N SER A 19 70.20 3.29 -23.66
CA SER A 19 71.42 3.70 -22.97
C SER A 19 72.20 4.69 -23.89
N ASP A 20 73.28 5.26 -23.33
CA ASP A 20 74.55 5.62 -24.02
C ASP A 20 74.62 6.90 -24.87
N ASP A 21 75.67 7.72 -24.84
CA ASP A 21 76.91 7.80 -24.06
C ASP A 21 77.64 9.12 -24.43
N SER A 22 78.63 9.52 -23.61
CA SER A 22 79.84 10.30 -23.95
C SER A 22 79.71 11.81 -24.21
N SER A 23 80.66 12.68 -23.84
CA SER A 23 81.67 12.79 -22.77
C SER A 23 82.34 14.18 -22.93
N THR A 24 82.77 14.78 -21.81
CA THR A 24 83.85 15.79 -21.67
C THR A 24 83.77 17.16 -22.37
N GLN A 25 83.68 18.25 -21.57
CA GLN A 25 84.77 19.23 -21.35
C GLN A 25 84.39 20.33 -20.33
N ALA A 26 85.40 20.80 -19.60
CA ALA A 26 85.38 21.70 -18.45
C ALA A 26 85.19 23.20 -18.84
N PRO A 27 84.96 24.12 -17.87
CA PRO A 27 84.09 25.28 -18.02
C PRO A 27 84.82 26.59 -18.35
N LEU A 28 84.25 27.45 -19.21
CA LEU A 28 84.61 28.86 -19.32
C LEU A 28 83.40 29.74 -19.73
N LEU A 29 82.90 30.49 -18.75
CA LEU A 29 82.27 31.83 -18.80
C LEU A 29 81.60 32.32 -20.10
N TRP A 30 80.26 32.53 -20.07
CA TRP A 30 79.64 33.64 -20.81
C TRP A 30 78.28 34.12 -20.24
N SER A 31 78.21 35.44 -20.06
CA SER A 31 77.11 36.42 -19.84
C SER A 31 75.75 36.04 -19.22
N PRO A 32 75.25 36.83 -18.24
CA PRO A 32 73.87 36.81 -17.81
C PRO A 32 73.03 37.70 -18.74
N GLU A 33 72.16 37.14 -19.58
CA GLU A 33 70.94 37.81 -20.02
C GLU A 33 70.03 36.86 -20.81
N VAL A 34 68.72 37.13 -20.73
CA VAL A 34 67.59 36.37 -21.29
C VAL A 34 67.09 35.17 -20.46
N PHE A 35 66.74 35.42 -19.19
CA PHE A 35 65.58 34.73 -18.60
C PHE A 35 64.32 35.46 -19.08
N GLU A 36 63.78 35.04 -20.23
CA GLU A 36 62.49 35.56 -20.69
C GLU A 36 61.43 35.25 -19.63
N ARG A 37 60.85 36.32 -19.11
CA ARG A 37 59.67 36.37 -18.25
C ARG A 37 58.48 35.77 -19.01
N ARG A 38 58.36 34.45 -19.10
CA ARG A 38 57.10 33.76 -19.45
C ARG A 38 56.10 33.86 -18.30
N SER A 39 55.63 35.09 -18.11
CA SER A 39 54.26 35.48 -17.78
C SER A 39 53.47 34.52 -16.87
N ARG A 40 53.47 34.83 -15.56
CA ARG A 40 52.39 34.46 -14.60
C ARG A 40 50.98 34.78 -15.12
N TRP A 41 50.86 35.64 -16.12
CA TRP A 41 49.62 36.04 -16.80
C TRP A 41 49.06 34.95 -17.73
N ARG A 42 49.85 33.95 -18.16
CA ARG A 42 49.36 32.86 -19.02
C ARG A 42 48.63 31.77 -18.22
N SER A 43 48.95 31.57 -16.93
CA SER A 43 48.27 30.58 -16.10
C SER A 43 46.86 31.04 -15.69
N TRP A 44 46.67 32.34 -15.40
CA TRP A 44 45.36 32.89 -15.02
C TRP A 44 44.30 32.74 -16.12
N ARG A 45 44.71 32.75 -17.39
CA ARG A 45 43.80 32.51 -18.53
C ARG A 45 43.19 31.11 -18.54
N PHE A 46 43.79 30.13 -17.86
CA PHE A 46 43.25 28.78 -17.74
C PHE A 46 42.56 28.57 -16.39
N TRP A 47 43.15 29.07 -15.30
CA TRP A 47 42.59 28.89 -13.96
C TRP A 47 41.32 29.71 -13.69
N LEU A 48 41.18 30.91 -14.27
CA LEU A 48 39.96 31.71 -14.14
C LEU A 48 38.73 31.05 -14.79
N PRO A 49 38.75 30.59 -16.06
CA PRO A 49 37.60 29.90 -16.64
C PRO A 49 37.35 28.54 -15.99
N LEU A 50 38.38 27.81 -15.54
CA LEU A 50 38.20 26.57 -14.77
C LEU A 50 37.52 26.82 -13.42
N GLY A 51 37.97 27.84 -12.68
CA GLY A 51 37.35 28.25 -11.41
C GLY A 51 35.91 28.74 -11.61
N PHE A 52 35.66 29.52 -12.66
CA PHE A 52 34.31 29.96 -13.02
C PHE A 52 33.42 28.77 -13.40
N SER A 53 33.90 27.84 -14.22
CA SER A 53 33.19 26.61 -14.56
C SER A 53 32.85 25.80 -13.32
N TYR A 54 33.78 25.65 -12.37
CA TYR A 54 33.55 24.92 -11.13
C TYR A 54 32.46 25.58 -10.27
N ILE A 55 32.54 26.91 -10.08
CA ILE A 55 31.52 27.68 -9.35
C ILE A 55 30.16 27.57 -10.03
N LEU A 56 30.12 27.63 -11.36
CA LEU A 56 28.89 27.56 -12.13
C LEU A 56 28.27 26.15 -12.06
N THR A 57 29.07 25.10 -12.16
CA THR A 57 28.60 23.72 -11.98
C THR A 57 28.17 23.43 -10.55
N ALA A 58 28.88 23.94 -9.54
CA ALA A 58 28.50 23.79 -8.13
C ALA A 58 27.23 24.58 -7.81
N GLY A 59 27.09 25.79 -8.36
CA GLY A 59 25.90 26.62 -8.24
C GLY A 59 24.68 25.99 -8.91
N LEU A 60 24.82 25.50 -10.16
CA LEU A 60 23.75 24.77 -10.84
C LEU A 60 23.40 23.47 -10.10
N SER A 61 24.40 22.72 -9.64
CA SER A 61 24.15 21.51 -8.85
C SER A 61 23.45 21.83 -7.55
N ALA A 62 23.79 22.93 -6.87
CA ALA A 62 23.10 23.37 -5.66
C ALA A 62 21.66 23.84 -5.94
N VAL A 63 21.42 24.55 -7.04
CA VAL A 63 20.07 24.98 -7.44
C VAL A 63 19.21 23.80 -7.88
N VAL A 64 19.76 22.88 -8.67
CA VAL A 64 19.07 21.66 -9.10
C VAL A 64 18.83 20.73 -7.90
N THR A 65 19.82 20.53 -7.04
CA THR A 65 19.66 19.75 -5.79
C THR A 65 18.64 20.41 -4.89
N LYS A 66 18.69 21.72 -4.67
CA LYS A 66 17.66 22.44 -3.91
C LYS A 66 16.30 22.34 -4.59
N SER A 67 16.21 22.36 -5.92
CA SER A 67 14.96 22.18 -6.65
C SER A 67 14.46 20.73 -6.63
N LEU A 68 15.32 19.73 -6.51
CA LEU A 68 14.95 18.32 -6.46
C LEU A 68 14.68 17.85 -5.03
N VAL A 69 15.36 18.43 -4.03
CA VAL A 69 15.19 18.19 -2.59
C VAL A 69 14.05 19.04 -2.01
N ASN A 70 13.87 20.29 -2.47
CA ASN A 70 12.71 21.11 -2.11
C ASN A 70 11.53 20.92 -3.08
N ARG A 71 11.68 20.14 -4.15
CA ARG A 71 10.51 19.45 -4.67
C ARG A 71 10.12 18.54 -3.52
N PRO A 72 8.96 18.76 -2.87
CA PRO A 72 8.52 17.78 -1.89
C PRO A 72 8.56 16.46 -2.64
N CYS A 73 9.35 15.50 -2.16
CA CYS A 73 8.94 14.12 -2.33
C CYS A 73 7.44 14.18 -2.02
N ALA A 74 6.60 13.82 -2.98
CA ALA A 74 5.18 13.66 -2.73
C ALA A 74 5.03 12.46 -1.78
N SER A 75 5.58 12.57 -0.58
CA SER A 75 5.40 11.65 0.50
C SER A 75 4.02 11.96 1.05
N LYS A 76 3.34 10.89 1.41
CA LYS A 76 1.98 10.81 1.93
C LYS A 76 1.81 11.50 3.30
N ASP A 77 2.63 12.49 3.63
CA ASP A 77 2.80 12.97 5.00
C ASP A 77 2.21 14.35 5.27
N ARG A 78 1.66 15.03 4.25
CA ARG A 78 0.88 16.24 4.53
C ARG A 78 -0.50 15.83 5.05
N VAL A 79 -0.56 15.59 6.35
CA VAL A 79 -1.81 15.47 7.09
C VAL A 79 -2.49 16.83 7.08
N PRO A 80 -3.75 16.93 6.64
CA PRO A 80 -4.54 18.15 6.82
C PRO A 80 -4.48 18.58 8.31
N PRO A 81 -4.28 19.87 8.63
CA PRO A 81 -4.20 20.32 10.03
C PRO A 81 -5.38 19.86 10.88
N PHE A 82 -6.56 19.71 10.27
CA PHE A 82 -7.76 19.17 10.91
C PHE A 82 -7.57 17.76 11.51
N LEU A 83 -6.75 16.90 10.90
CA LEU A 83 -6.47 15.53 11.38
C LEU A 83 -5.19 15.44 12.22
N SER A 84 -4.54 16.57 12.53
CA SER A 84 -3.23 16.59 13.18
C SER A 84 -3.22 16.05 14.62
N SER A 85 -4.38 16.05 15.29
CA SER A 85 -4.51 15.55 16.66
C SER A 85 -4.65 14.02 16.75
N ILE A 86 -4.79 13.31 15.62
CA ILE A 86 -4.89 11.85 15.60
C ILE A 86 -3.48 11.28 15.79
N ASP A 87 -3.30 10.40 16.76
CA ASP A 87 -2.06 9.62 16.89
C ASP A 87 -1.95 8.63 15.73
N ARG A 88 -0.82 8.68 15.03
CA ARG A 88 -0.52 7.88 13.84
C ARG A 88 0.72 7.01 14.06
N SER A 89 1.16 6.88 15.31
CA SER A 89 2.26 6.00 15.67
C SER A 89 1.89 4.54 15.40
N LEU A 90 2.87 3.78 14.91
CA LEU A 90 2.70 2.35 14.71
C LEU A 90 2.88 1.64 16.05
N HIS A 91 1.99 0.72 16.36
CA HIS A 91 2.09 -0.20 17.48
C HIS A 91 1.91 -1.63 16.97
N VAL A 92 2.39 -2.60 17.77
CA VAL A 92 2.30 -4.02 17.43
C VAL A 92 1.05 -4.58 18.06
N GLU A 93 0.21 -5.19 17.23
CA GLU A 93 -0.95 -5.97 17.67
C GLU A 93 -0.81 -7.42 17.22
N MET A 94 -1.32 -8.33 18.04
CA MET A 94 -1.34 -9.75 17.73
C MET A 94 -2.71 -10.12 17.15
N GLY A 95 -2.70 -10.75 15.97
CA GLY A 95 -3.91 -11.28 15.34
C GLY A 95 -4.54 -12.43 16.15
N ASN A 96 -5.82 -12.68 15.92
CA ASN A 96 -6.53 -13.76 16.60
C ASN A 96 -6.05 -15.11 16.10
N ALA A 97 -5.82 -16.05 17.02
CA ALA A 97 -5.57 -17.45 16.67
C ALA A 97 -6.87 -18.12 16.22
N ALA A 98 -6.75 -19.20 15.43
CA ALA A 98 -7.91 -19.99 15.07
C ALA A 98 -8.52 -20.71 16.27
N GLY A 99 -9.85 -20.63 16.42
CA GLY A 99 -10.59 -21.27 17.52
C GLY A 99 -10.52 -20.52 18.86
N ALA A 100 -10.49 -19.18 18.85
CA ALA A 100 -10.47 -18.41 20.09
C ALA A 100 -11.80 -18.52 20.85
N VAL A 101 -11.74 -19.08 22.07
CA VAL A 101 -12.84 -19.28 23.01
C VAL A 101 -13.78 -18.06 23.07
N GLY A 102 -15.06 -18.25 22.78
CA GLY A 102 -16.08 -17.19 22.84
C GLY A 102 -16.52 -16.87 24.27
N LEU A 103 -17.56 -16.03 24.41
CA LEU A 103 -18.30 -15.89 25.67
C LEU A 103 -18.62 -17.28 26.27
N GLU A 104 -18.61 -17.39 27.59
CA GLU A 104 -18.93 -18.62 28.34
C GLU A 104 -18.09 -19.89 28.03
N GLY A 105 -16.93 -19.77 27.39
CA GLY A 105 -16.01 -20.92 27.28
C GLY A 105 -16.34 -21.92 26.16
N LYS A 106 -17.28 -21.60 25.26
CA LYS A 106 -17.63 -22.47 24.12
C LYS A 106 -16.77 -22.15 22.89
N GLU A 107 -16.48 -23.18 22.08
CA GLU A 107 -15.74 -23.04 20.82
C GLU A 107 -16.58 -22.21 19.82
N THR A 108 -16.17 -20.96 19.62
CA THR A 108 -16.63 -20.08 18.55
C THR A 108 -15.40 -19.41 17.96
N TRP A 109 -15.53 -18.65 16.86
CA TRP A 109 -14.36 -17.93 16.35
C TRP A 109 -13.98 -16.75 17.26
N ASN A 110 -14.96 -15.90 17.58
CA ASN A 110 -14.93 -14.86 18.63
C ASN A 110 -16.31 -14.19 18.74
N ASN A 111 -16.39 -13.12 19.54
CA ASN A 111 -17.65 -12.43 19.84
C ASN A 111 -18.24 -11.60 18.69
N PHE A 112 -17.45 -11.21 17.68
CA PHE A 112 -17.95 -10.50 16.51
C PHE A 112 -18.70 -11.41 15.52
N THR A 113 -18.40 -12.71 15.54
CA THR A 113 -18.84 -13.67 14.52
C THR A 113 -19.38 -14.98 15.10
N MET A 114 -19.67 -15.02 16.41
CA MET A 114 -20.38 -16.14 17.02
C MET A 114 -21.79 -16.29 16.45
N SER A 115 -22.42 -17.46 16.64
CA SER A 115 -23.79 -17.69 16.17
C SER A 115 -24.80 -16.85 16.94
N THR A 116 -25.87 -16.41 16.27
CA THR A 116 -26.97 -15.67 16.91
C THR A 116 -27.72 -16.50 17.95
N GLU A 117 -27.77 -17.83 17.78
CA GLU A 117 -28.29 -18.76 18.79
C GLU A 117 -27.53 -18.66 20.12
N PHE A 118 -26.22 -18.35 20.05
CA PHE A 118 -25.37 -18.28 21.23
C PHE A 118 -25.23 -16.85 21.76
N GLY A 119 -24.88 -15.89 20.90
CA GLY A 119 -24.62 -14.51 21.31
C GLY A 119 -25.84 -13.59 21.35
N GLY A 120 -26.95 -13.98 20.71
CA GLY A 120 -28.13 -13.12 20.61
C GLY A 120 -27.79 -11.70 20.16
N ASP A 121 -28.36 -10.73 20.88
CA ASP A 121 -28.19 -9.30 20.61
C ASP A 121 -26.81 -8.76 21.05
N GLU A 122 -26.10 -9.43 21.97
CA GLU A 122 -24.78 -8.96 22.45
C GLU A 122 -23.75 -8.87 21.33
N ILE A 123 -23.92 -9.64 20.25
CA ILE A 123 -23.08 -9.56 19.04
C ILE A 123 -23.08 -8.13 18.50
N GLU A 124 -24.23 -7.45 18.51
CA GLU A 124 -24.33 -6.08 17.99
C GLU A 124 -23.64 -5.06 18.89
N ASP A 125 -23.55 -5.31 20.20
CA ASP A 125 -22.80 -4.42 21.11
C ASP A 125 -21.31 -4.36 20.73
N TRP A 126 -20.70 -5.51 20.38
CA TRP A 126 -19.32 -5.54 19.89
C TRP A 126 -19.12 -4.71 18.63
N TRP A 127 -20.05 -4.80 17.68
CA TRP A 127 -19.99 -4.02 16.45
C TRP A 127 -20.29 -2.54 16.71
N TYR A 128 -21.20 -2.23 17.62
CA TYR A 128 -21.51 -0.88 18.06
C TYR A 128 -20.28 -0.20 18.67
N ASP A 129 -19.57 -0.89 19.56
CA ASP A 129 -18.36 -0.38 20.22
C ASP A 129 -17.20 -0.12 19.24
N LEU A 130 -17.15 -0.80 18.10
CA LEU A 130 -16.22 -0.49 17.01
C LEU A 130 -16.56 0.81 16.25
N GLY A 131 -17.71 1.41 16.53
CA GLY A 131 -18.16 2.64 15.87
C GLY A 131 -18.74 2.41 14.47
N VAL A 132 -19.28 1.23 14.16
CA VAL A 132 -19.88 0.96 12.84
C VAL A 132 -21.18 1.73 12.56
N TYR A 133 -21.75 2.34 13.60
CA TYR A 133 -22.92 3.20 13.53
C TYR A 133 -22.57 4.69 13.74
N THR A 134 -21.29 5.04 13.59
CA THR A 134 -20.83 6.43 13.67
C THR A 134 -21.52 7.32 12.64
N THR A 135 -21.88 8.52 13.08
CA THR A 135 -22.42 9.56 12.22
C THR A 135 -21.29 10.33 11.53
N ALA A 136 -21.65 11.15 10.54
CA ALA A 136 -20.70 12.03 9.89
C ALA A 136 -20.00 12.95 10.91
N ILE A 137 -18.70 13.15 10.73
CA ILE A 137 -18.02 14.29 11.31
C ILE A 137 -18.26 15.52 10.44
N LEU A 138 -18.20 16.70 11.03
CA LEU A 138 -18.31 17.96 10.31
C LEU A 138 -16.92 18.56 10.12
N VAL A 139 -16.44 18.62 8.88
CA VAL A 139 -15.16 19.27 8.55
C VAL A 139 -15.42 20.75 8.26
N PRO A 140 -14.80 21.69 9.00
CA PRO A 140 -14.96 23.12 8.74
C PRO A 140 -14.64 23.50 7.29
N GLU A 141 -15.41 24.44 6.73
CA GLU A 141 -15.26 24.89 5.33
C GLU A 141 -13.84 25.39 5.00
N GLU A 142 -13.12 25.93 5.97
CA GLU A 142 -11.72 26.37 5.81
C GLU A 142 -10.74 25.25 5.42
N PHE A 143 -11.08 23.98 5.68
CA PHE A 143 -10.26 22.83 5.29
C PHE A 143 -10.68 22.22 3.94
N ALA A 144 -11.62 22.83 3.21
CA ALA A 144 -12.16 22.27 1.97
C ALA A 144 -11.06 21.96 0.93
N GLU A 145 -10.06 22.83 0.80
CA GLU A 145 -8.96 22.62 -0.15
C GLU A 145 -8.09 21.42 0.21
N ASP A 146 -7.79 21.21 1.49
CA ASP A 146 -6.95 20.10 1.96
C ASP A 146 -7.57 18.73 1.63
N PHE A 147 -8.90 18.66 1.60
CA PHE A 147 -9.66 17.48 1.23
C PHE A 147 -10.21 17.53 -0.19
N ALA A 148 -9.75 18.45 -1.05
CA ALA A 148 -10.23 18.64 -2.42
C ALA A 148 -11.77 18.57 -2.53
N LEU A 149 -12.45 19.36 -1.70
CA LEU A 149 -13.90 19.44 -1.64
C LEU A 149 -14.42 20.47 -2.64
N ASP A 150 -15.49 20.12 -3.34
CA ASP A 150 -16.18 20.99 -4.28
C ASP A 150 -17.62 21.24 -3.77
N PRO A 151 -18.02 22.48 -3.44
CA PRO A 151 -19.37 22.80 -2.95
C PRO A 151 -20.48 22.61 -4.00
N ALA A 152 -20.13 22.45 -5.28
CA ALA A 152 -21.06 22.04 -6.32
C ALA A 152 -21.35 20.52 -6.27
N LYS A 153 -20.39 19.72 -5.80
CA LYS A 153 -20.46 18.25 -5.78
C LYS A 153 -20.76 17.66 -4.38
N HIS A 154 -20.15 18.21 -3.34
CA HIS A 154 -20.23 17.70 -1.98
C HIS A 154 -21.24 18.51 -1.15
N ALA A 155 -21.85 17.83 -0.19
CA ALA A 155 -22.77 18.45 0.75
C ALA A 155 -22.03 19.49 1.61
N LEU A 156 -22.64 20.65 1.80
CA LEU A 156 -22.14 21.74 2.64
C LEU A 156 -23.32 22.22 3.48
N VAL A 157 -23.23 22.02 4.78
CA VAL A 157 -24.27 22.41 5.75
C VAL A 157 -23.85 23.71 6.43
N ARG A 158 -24.84 24.51 6.86
CA ARG A 158 -24.62 25.78 7.55
C ARG A 158 -25.50 25.91 8.79
N PRO A 159 -25.11 26.75 9.78
CA PRO A 159 -25.92 26.98 10.98
C PRO A 159 -27.34 27.50 10.72
N ASP A 160 -27.56 28.18 9.59
CA ASP A 160 -28.84 28.75 9.15
C ASP A 160 -29.64 27.84 8.22
N ASP A 161 -29.18 26.61 7.98
CA ASP A 161 -29.86 25.65 7.11
C ASP A 161 -31.19 25.19 7.75
N PRO A 162 -32.35 25.42 7.10
CA PRO A 162 -33.66 25.12 7.66
C PRO A 162 -33.95 23.62 7.80
N ASP A 163 -33.16 22.76 7.14
CA ASP A 163 -33.32 21.31 7.24
C ASP A 163 -32.82 20.74 8.59
N TYR A 164 -32.12 21.56 9.38
CA TYR A 164 -31.53 21.18 10.66
C TYR A 164 -32.14 21.93 11.85
N ALA A 165 -32.20 21.26 13.01
CA ALA A 165 -32.70 21.89 14.23
C ALA A 165 -31.81 23.08 14.64
N PRO A 166 -32.38 24.19 15.14
CA PRO A 166 -31.59 25.35 15.57
C PRO A 166 -30.48 24.97 16.55
N GLY A 167 -29.24 25.35 16.24
CA GLY A 167 -28.05 25.06 17.05
C GLY A 167 -27.44 23.67 16.88
N SER A 168 -28.00 22.80 16.02
CA SER A 168 -27.44 21.47 15.75
C SER A 168 -26.24 21.50 14.79
N VAL A 169 -26.09 22.56 13.99
CA VAL A 169 -24.93 22.78 13.12
C VAL A 169 -24.08 23.91 13.71
N PRO A 170 -22.89 23.60 14.27
CA PRO A 170 -22.09 24.60 15.00
C PRO A 170 -21.37 25.60 14.09
N TYR A 171 -21.09 25.23 12.83
CA TYR A 171 -20.39 26.05 11.84
C TYR A 171 -20.65 25.53 10.43
N ALA A 172 -20.29 26.32 9.41
CA ALA A 172 -20.35 25.86 8.02
C ALA A 172 -19.31 24.76 7.76
N GLY A 173 -19.75 23.62 7.22
CA GLY A 173 -18.85 22.50 7.02
C GLY A 173 -19.39 21.38 6.16
N TYR A 174 -18.50 20.46 5.81
CA TYR A 174 -18.79 19.30 4.98
C TYR A 174 -18.97 18.07 5.87
N PRO A 175 -20.13 17.40 5.85
CA PRO A 175 -20.29 16.12 6.50
C PRO A 175 -19.45 15.07 5.76
N MET A 176 -18.59 14.36 6.51
CA MET A 176 -17.69 13.34 5.98
C MET A 176 -17.66 12.12 6.92
N ALA A 177 -17.39 10.95 6.37
CA ALA A 177 -17.16 9.72 7.14
C ALA A 177 -15.67 9.32 7.09
N PHE A 178 -15.18 8.67 8.13
CA PHE A 178 -13.88 8.00 8.07
C PHE A 178 -13.97 6.72 7.22
N GLU A 179 -12.97 6.46 6.38
CA GLU A 179 -12.88 5.23 5.58
C GLU A 179 -12.89 3.99 6.49
N VAL A 180 -12.16 3.99 7.62
CA VAL A 180 -12.13 2.83 8.54
C VAL A 180 -13.52 2.48 9.09
N THR A 181 -14.28 3.46 9.59
CA THR A 181 -15.60 3.18 10.18
C THR A 181 -16.60 2.78 9.11
N HIS A 182 -16.53 3.37 7.92
CA HIS A 182 -17.37 2.97 6.81
C HIS A 182 -17.05 1.55 6.31
N LYS A 183 -15.78 1.18 6.19
CA LYS A 183 -15.37 -0.18 5.81
C LYS A 183 -15.84 -1.21 6.85
N LEU A 184 -15.75 -0.89 8.15
CA LEU A 184 -16.27 -1.75 9.22
C LEU A 184 -17.80 -1.88 9.15
N HIS A 185 -18.52 -0.78 8.88
CA HIS A 185 -19.97 -0.80 8.63
C HIS A 185 -20.34 -1.71 7.45
N CYS A 186 -19.65 -1.59 6.31
CA CYS A 186 -19.86 -2.48 5.17
C CYS A 186 -19.56 -3.94 5.51
N LEU A 187 -18.48 -4.22 6.25
CA LEU A 187 -18.14 -5.58 6.67
C LEU A 187 -19.22 -6.16 7.61
N ASN A 188 -19.78 -5.35 8.51
CA ASN A 188 -20.90 -5.76 9.37
C ASN A 188 -22.14 -6.10 8.54
N LEU A 189 -22.49 -5.27 7.56
CA LEU A 189 -23.59 -5.53 6.64
C LEU A 189 -23.35 -6.80 5.82
N ILE A 190 -22.11 -7.02 5.34
CA ILE A 190 -21.74 -8.24 4.64
C ILE A 190 -21.99 -9.42 5.56
N ARG A 191 -21.48 -9.42 6.80
CA ARG A 191 -21.70 -10.49 7.79
C ARG A 191 -23.19 -10.81 7.96
N GLN A 192 -24.03 -9.80 8.16
CA GLN A 192 -25.47 -9.95 8.33
C GLN A 192 -26.15 -10.51 7.07
N ALA A 193 -25.76 -10.04 5.88
CA ALA A 193 -26.28 -10.50 4.60
C ALA A 193 -25.74 -11.89 4.17
N THR A 194 -24.62 -12.30 4.76
CA THR A 194 -23.89 -13.52 4.44
C THR A 194 -24.59 -14.78 4.94
N TRP A 195 -25.66 -14.62 5.73
CA TRP A 195 -26.31 -15.69 6.48
C TRP A 195 -26.64 -16.92 5.66
N PHE A 196 -26.92 -16.86 4.33
CA PHE A 196 -26.80 -18.05 3.46
C PHE A 196 -27.24 -17.97 1.96
N ASN A 197 -26.51 -17.25 1.08
CA ASN A 197 -26.57 -17.49 -0.40
C ASN A 197 -26.16 -18.93 -0.81
N HIS A 198 -25.89 -19.78 0.17
CA HIS A 198 -25.50 -21.17 0.06
C HIS A 198 -26.45 -22.01 -0.80
N GLU A 199 -27.76 -21.74 -0.81
CA GLU A 199 -28.71 -22.61 -1.53
C GLU A 199 -28.39 -22.60 -3.01
N TYR A 200 -28.15 -21.40 -3.55
CA TYR A 200 -27.71 -21.22 -4.92
C TYR A 200 -26.34 -21.88 -5.17
N TYR A 201 -25.33 -21.61 -4.34
CA TYR A 201 -23.98 -22.15 -4.57
C TYR A 201 -23.86 -23.67 -4.35
N ARG A 202 -24.68 -24.24 -3.46
CA ARG A 202 -24.89 -25.69 -3.32
C ARG A 202 -25.57 -26.26 -4.55
N SER A 203 -26.57 -25.56 -5.10
CA SER A 203 -27.31 -26.02 -6.27
C SER A 203 -26.45 -26.12 -7.53
N ILE A 204 -25.37 -25.33 -7.63
CA ILE A 204 -24.41 -25.37 -8.75
C ILE A 204 -23.11 -26.10 -8.41
N HIS A 205 -23.04 -26.81 -7.28
CA HIS A 205 -21.86 -27.58 -6.87
C HIS A 205 -20.55 -26.78 -6.93
N HIS A 206 -20.57 -25.51 -6.53
CA HIS A 206 -19.35 -24.72 -6.45
C HIS A 206 -18.35 -25.43 -5.53
N ARG A 207 -17.05 -25.45 -5.86
CA ARG A 207 -16.03 -26.21 -5.12
C ARG A 207 -16.03 -25.96 -3.60
N THR A 208 -16.29 -24.72 -3.20
CA THR A 208 -16.41 -24.29 -1.79
C THR A 208 -17.68 -24.82 -1.10
N TRP A 209 -18.58 -25.48 -1.82
CA TRP A 209 -19.89 -25.96 -1.36
C TRP A 209 -20.21 -27.41 -1.80
N SER A 210 -19.30 -28.05 -2.55
CA SER A 210 -19.45 -29.40 -3.11
C SER A 210 -18.54 -30.41 -2.39
N GLY A 211 -18.84 -30.69 -1.12
CA GLY A 211 -18.41 -31.95 -0.51
C GLY A 211 -19.37 -33.05 -0.93
N GLU A 212 -18.86 -34.17 -1.46
CA GLU A 212 -19.68 -35.37 -1.66
C GLU A 212 -20.17 -35.85 -0.29
N GLY A 213 -21.42 -35.51 0.04
CA GLY A 213 -22.01 -35.68 1.37
C GLY A 213 -21.87 -34.41 2.20
N HIS A 214 -22.97 -33.99 2.83
CA HIS A 214 -23.04 -32.81 3.71
C HIS A 214 -22.17 -32.94 4.99
N LEU A 215 -21.22 -33.87 5.03
CA LEU A 215 -20.35 -34.19 6.15
C LEU A 215 -18.90 -34.23 5.66
N THR A 216 -17.95 -33.84 6.51
CA THR A 216 -16.53 -34.15 6.28
C THR A 216 -16.25 -35.65 6.34
N ALA A 217 -15.03 -36.05 5.97
CA ALA A 217 -14.53 -37.42 6.16
C ALA A 217 -14.66 -37.92 7.62
N ASP A 218 -14.74 -36.98 8.55
CA ASP A 218 -14.82 -37.09 10.00
C ASP A 218 -16.24 -36.84 10.56
N GLY A 219 -17.25 -36.66 9.70
CA GLY A 219 -18.66 -36.63 10.09
C GLY A 219 -19.19 -35.27 10.54
N VAL A 220 -18.44 -34.17 10.36
CA VAL A 220 -18.87 -32.80 10.72
C VAL A 220 -19.71 -32.21 9.59
N PRO A 221 -20.91 -31.63 9.87
CA PRO A 221 -21.69 -30.96 8.86
C PRO A 221 -20.91 -29.87 8.13
N PHE A 222 -20.96 -29.88 6.79
CA PHE A 222 -20.25 -28.91 5.96
C PHE A 222 -20.66 -27.46 6.27
N GLU A 223 -21.92 -27.24 6.64
CA GLU A 223 -22.44 -25.94 7.08
C GLU A 223 -21.72 -25.40 8.32
N THR A 224 -21.33 -26.27 9.26
CA THR A 224 -20.56 -25.88 10.45
C THR A 224 -19.21 -25.30 10.05
N ILE A 225 -18.52 -25.96 9.11
CA ILE A 225 -17.21 -25.53 8.61
C ILE A 225 -17.33 -24.22 7.85
N MET A 226 -18.36 -24.07 7.03
CA MET A 226 -18.58 -22.82 6.30
C MET A 226 -18.90 -21.67 7.24
N ARG A 227 -19.69 -21.90 8.29
CA ARG A 227 -19.96 -20.89 9.32
C ARG A 227 -18.68 -20.45 10.03
N GLU A 228 -17.81 -21.40 10.41
CA GLU A 228 -16.51 -21.09 10.99
C GLU A 228 -15.60 -20.35 10.02
N HIS A 229 -15.52 -20.79 8.76
CA HIS A 229 -14.66 -20.18 7.76
C HIS A 229 -15.10 -18.76 7.41
N VAL A 230 -16.40 -18.52 7.25
CA VAL A 230 -16.95 -17.18 7.00
C VAL A 230 -16.76 -16.30 8.23
N GLY A 231 -17.01 -16.80 9.43
CA GLY A 231 -16.77 -16.06 10.68
C GLY A 231 -15.30 -15.65 10.81
N HIS A 232 -14.37 -16.58 10.58
CA HIS A 232 -12.95 -16.28 10.52
C HIS A 232 -12.60 -15.23 9.46
N CYS A 233 -13.11 -15.36 8.24
CA CYS A 233 -12.84 -14.40 7.17
C CYS A 233 -13.30 -13.00 7.54
N VAL A 234 -14.50 -12.87 8.12
CA VAL A 234 -15.03 -11.61 8.62
C VAL A 234 -14.10 -11.04 9.70
N ASP A 235 -13.64 -11.86 10.64
CA ASP A 235 -12.75 -11.40 11.69
C ASP A 235 -11.36 -10.98 11.18
N VAL A 236 -10.75 -11.74 10.26
CA VAL A 236 -9.46 -11.38 9.67
C VAL A 236 -9.55 -10.05 8.91
N LEU A 237 -10.63 -9.87 8.15
CA LEU A 237 -10.87 -8.60 7.47
C LEU A 237 -11.08 -7.48 8.48
N ARG A 238 -11.85 -7.71 9.55
CA ARG A 238 -12.05 -6.73 10.63
C ARG A 238 -10.73 -6.35 11.30
N GLN A 239 -9.86 -7.31 11.63
CA GLN A 239 -8.54 -7.06 12.20
C GLN A 239 -7.65 -6.29 11.23
N ASN A 240 -7.67 -6.62 9.93
CA ASN A 240 -6.91 -5.86 8.94
C ASN A 240 -7.41 -4.42 8.80
N LEU A 241 -8.74 -4.19 8.81
CA LEU A 241 -9.32 -2.86 8.74
C LEU A 241 -8.93 -1.99 9.95
N ILE A 242 -8.90 -2.57 11.15
CA ILE A 242 -8.48 -1.87 12.37
C ILE A 242 -6.96 -1.67 12.39
N CYS A 243 -6.18 -2.64 11.92
CA CYS A 243 -4.72 -2.53 11.84
C CYS A 243 -4.28 -1.46 10.83
N ASP A 244 -4.95 -1.38 9.67
CA ASP A 244 -4.67 -0.35 8.67
C ASP A 244 -5.25 1.02 9.08
N ALA A 245 -6.32 1.03 9.89
CA ALA A 245 -7.01 2.23 10.42
C ALA A 245 -7.04 3.42 9.46
N ASP A 246 -7.61 3.22 8.27
CA ASP A 246 -7.61 4.23 7.22
C ASP A 246 -8.36 5.51 7.64
N ILE A 247 -7.60 6.54 8.00
CA ILE A 247 -8.10 7.84 8.47
C ILE A 247 -8.53 8.79 7.34
N GLU A 248 -8.49 8.35 6.07
CA GLU A 248 -8.97 9.16 4.96
C GLU A 248 -10.47 9.49 5.17
N LEU A 249 -10.84 10.74 4.90
CA LEU A 249 -12.22 11.20 5.00
C LEU A 249 -12.91 11.15 3.64
N VAL A 250 -14.12 10.59 3.62
CA VAL A 250 -14.97 10.51 2.44
C VAL A 250 -16.14 11.48 2.58
N PRO A 251 -16.27 12.48 1.68
CA PRO A 251 -17.34 13.46 1.76
C PRO A 251 -18.67 12.90 1.26
N TYR A 252 -19.77 13.44 1.78
CA TYR A 252 -21.10 13.15 1.26
C TYR A 252 -21.40 13.93 -0.02
N LEU A 253 -22.10 13.29 -0.96
CA LEU A 253 -22.56 13.89 -2.20
C LEU A 253 -23.75 14.83 -1.94
N LYS A 254 -23.70 16.01 -2.57
CA LYS A 254 -24.77 17.00 -2.51
C LYS A 254 -26.08 16.43 -3.07
N GLY A 255 -27.17 16.61 -2.31
CA GLY A 255 -28.51 16.18 -2.72
C GLY A 255 -28.71 14.66 -2.77
N ARG A 256 -27.80 13.87 -2.17
CA ARG A 256 -27.91 12.39 -2.12
C ARG A 256 -27.92 11.84 -0.69
N GLY A 257 -28.35 12.65 0.28
CA GLY A 257 -28.31 12.30 1.70
C GLY A 257 -26.89 11.93 2.14
N ASN A 258 -26.76 10.82 2.88
CA ASN A 258 -25.49 10.34 3.44
C ASN A 258 -24.68 9.48 2.46
N SER A 259 -24.81 9.72 1.16
CA SER A 259 -24.09 8.96 0.14
C SER A 259 -22.66 9.45 0.00
N ASN A 260 -21.68 8.61 0.32
CA ASN A 260 -20.26 8.90 0.17
C ASN A 260 -19.82 9.05 -1.30
N ASP A 261 -18.86 9.93 -1.54
CA ASP A 261 -18.14 10.05 -2.82
C ASP A 261 -16.84 9.25 -2.82
N TRP A 262 -16.88 7.98 -3.23
CA TRP A 262 -15.66 7.16 -3.35
C TRP A 262 -14.89 7.37 -4.66
N LYS A 263 -15.41 8.17 -5.60
CA LYS A 263 -14.72 8.47 -6.87
C LYS A 263 -13.65 9.53 -6.64
N ARG A 264 -12.57 9.11 -6.00
CA ARG A 264 -11.49 9.96 -5.50
C ARG A 264 -10.13 9.34 -5.86
N PRO A 265 -9.07 10.14 -6.06
CA PRO A 265 -7.73 9.60 -6.26
C PRO A 265 -7.29 8.82 -5.01
N LYS A 266 -6.94 7.54 -5.16
CA LYS A 266 -6.38 6.71 -4.08
C LYS A 266 -4.92 6.38 -4.38
N THR A 267 -4.08 6.37 -3.36
CA THR A 267 -2.67 5.97 -3.51
C THR A 267 -2.46 4.56 -2.98
N CYS A 268 -2.57 3.59 -3.88
CA CYS A 268 -2.54 2.17 -3.57
C CYS A 268 -1.12 1.57 -3.62
N LYS A 269 -0.91 0.43 -2.95
CA LYS A 269 0.22 -0.46 -3.25
C LYS A 269 0.11 -0.93 -4.71
N ASN A 270 1.23 -1.22 -5.36
CA ASN A 270 1.22 -1.68 -6.75
C ASN A 270 0.65 -3.10 -6.86
N PHE A 271 -0.67 -3.20 -7.04
CA PHE A 271 -1.39 -4.46 -7.12
C PHE A 271 -0.92 -5.33 -8.30
N ALA A 272 -0.57 -4.72 -9.44
CA ALA A 272 -0.06 -5.44 -10.60
C ALA A 272 1.25 -6.18 -10.26
N ALA A 273 2.17 -5.51 -9.57
CA ALA A 273 3.43 -6.10 -9.14
C ALA A 273 3.21 -7.23 -8.11
N VAL A 274 2.30 -7.05 -7.13
CA VAL A 274 1.95 -8.11 -6.17
C VAL A 274 1.37 -9.32 -6.89
N ARG A 275 0.44 -9.09 -7.83
CA ARG A 275 -0.18 -10.17 -8.60
C ARG A 275 0.84 -10.94 -9.45
N GLU A 276 1.75 -10.24 -10.12
CA GLU A 276 2.84 -10.85 -10.89
C GLU A 276 3.76 -11.67 -10.00
N PHE A 277 4.14 -11.13 -8.85
CA PHE A 277 4.93 -11.86 -7.86
C PHE A 277 4.24 -13.16 -7.44
N VAL A 278 2.96 -13.11 -7.04
CA VAL A 278 2.21 -14.31 -6.65
C VAL A 278 2.14 -15.32 -7.79
N ALA A 279 1.88 -14.88 -9.02
CA ALA A 279 1.80 -15.78 -10.18
C ALA A 279 3.12 -16.53 -10.44
N ASN A 280 4.26 -15.87 -10.24
CA ASN A 280 5.59 -16.47 -10.47
C ASN A 280 6.11 -17.34 -9.32
N HIS A 281 5.48 -17.27 -8.14
CA HIS A 281 5.94 -17.95 -6.92
C HIS A 281 4.92 -18.97 -6.38
N GLN A 282 3.96 -19.42 -7.20
CA GLN A 282 2.99 -20.44 -6.78
C GLN A 282 3.68 -21.78 -6.56
N TRP A 283 3.50 -22.37 -5.38
CA TRP A 283 3.98 -23.73 -5.10
C TRP A 283 3.02 -24.76 -5.68
N THR A 284 3.24 -25.14 -6.94
CA THR A 284 2.32 -26.01 -7.71
C THR A 284 2.21 -27.43 -7.14
N ALA A 285 3.21 -27.90 -6.39
CA ALA A 285 3.18 -29.21 -5.73
C ALA A 285 2.29 -29.23 -4.46
N ALA A 286 1.85 -28.07 -3.96
CA ALA A 286 0.86 -28.00 -2.88
C ALA A 286 -0.53 -28.48 -3.33
N LEU A 287 -0.78 -28.55 -4.63
CA LEU A 287 -2.05 -29.00 -5.19
C LEU A 287 -1.95 -30.48 -5.54
N THR A 288 -2.44 -31.33 -4.63
CA THR A 288 -2.49 -32.80 -4.80
C THR A 288 -3.51 -33.24 -5.85
N THR A 289 -4.39 -32.34 -6.28
CA THR A 289 -5.38 -32.54 -7.34
C THR A 289 -5.36 -31.37 -8.33
N PRO A 290 -5.78 -31.57 -9.59
CA PRO A 290 -5.92 -30.46 -10.54
C PRO A 290 -6.89 -29.40 -10.00
N PHE A 291 -6.62 -28.13 -10.29
CA PHE A 291 -7.51 -27.05 -9.88
C PHE A 291 -8.72 -27.02 -10.82
N PHE A 292 -9.91 -27.23 -10.26
CA PHE A 292 -11.20 -27.03 -10.90
C PHE A 292 -11.91 -25.90 -10.17
N LEU A 293 -12.42 -24.92 -10.92
CA LEU A 293 -13.21 -23.82 -10.34
C LEU A 293 -14.67 -24.27 -10.19
N ASP A 294 -15.25 -24.73 -11.29
CA ASP A 294 -16.57 -25.37 -11.40
C ASP A 294 -16.62 -26.16 -12.73
N ASP A 295 -17.78 -26.72 -13.07
CA ASP A 295 -18.06 -27.46 -14.31
C ASP A 295 -18.26 -26.57 -15.55
N HIS A 296 -18.36 -25.25 -15.36
CA HIS A 296 -18.45 -24.24 -16.42
C HIS A 296 -17.09 -23.64 -16.80
N HIS A 297 -16.03 -23.88 -16.02
CA HIS A 297 -14.70 -23.31 -16.21
C HIS A 297 -13.66 -24.39 -16.57
N ALA A 298 -12.83 -24.08 -17.57
CA ALA A 298 -11.77 -25.00 -18.00
C ALA A 298 -10.80 -25.33 -16.86
N SER A 299 -10.50 -26.62 -16.71
CA SER A 299 -9.52 -27.14 -15.76
C SER A 299 -8.10 -26.76 -16.18
N PHE A 300 -7.31 -26.25 -15.25
CA PHE A 300 -5.89 -26.03 -15.44
C PHE A 300 -5.12 -26.92 -14.46
N LYS A 301 -4.14 -27.68 -14.98
CA LYS A 301 -3.32 -28.57 -14.15
C LYS A 301 -2.55 -27.75 -13.10
N GLY A 302 -2.97 -27.88 -11.84
CA GLY A 302 -2.17 -27.56 -10.66
C GLY A 302 -1.83 -26.09 -10.43
N THR A 303 -2.63 -25.11 -10.90
CA THR A 303 -2.38 -23.68 -10.64
C THR A 303 -3.63 -22.81 -10.79
N ALA A 304 -3.83 -21.82 -9.90
CA ALA A 304 -4.98 -20.91 -9.93
C ALA A 304 -4.76 -19.62 -10.75
N MET A 305 -3.50 -19.23 -11.05
CA MET A 305 -3.16 -17.97 -11.74
C MET A 305 -2.36 -18.15 -13.05
N THR A 306 -2.45 -19.29 -13.74
CA THR A 306 -1.63 -19.56 -14.94
C THR A 306 -2.13 -18.93 -16.23
N ARG A 307 -3.34 -18.39 -16.26
CA ARG A 307 -3.79 -17.62 -17.43
C ARG A 307 -3.34 -16.17 -17.33
N LYS A 308 -2.87 -15.61 -18.45
CA LYS A 308 -2.85 -14.16 -18.62
C LYS A 308 -4.27 -13.63 -18.34
N PRO A 309 -4.43 -12.57 -17.52
CA PRO A 309 -5.72 -11.93 -17.34
C PRO A 309 -6.38 -11.68 -18.69
N LYS A 310 -7.68 -11.98 -18.79
CA LYS A 310 -8.48 -11.58 -19.95
C LYS A 310 -8.71 -10.07 -20.00
N HIS A 311 -8.64 -9.43 -18.84
CA HIS A 311 -8.84 -8.00 -18.63
C HIS A 311 -7.53 -7.33 -18.21
N SER A 312 -7.30 -6.11 -18.67
CA SER A 312 -6.23 -5.23 -18.24
C SER A 312 -6.33 -4.89 -16.75
N MET A 313 -5.24 -4.39 -16.17
CA MET A 313 -5.26 -3.95 -14.77
C MET A 313 -6.23 -2.77 -14.53
N GLU A 314 -6.47 -1.96 -15.54
CA GLU A 314 -7.43 -0.86 -15.48
C GLU A 314 -8.87 -1.37 -15.46
N GLU A 315 -9.22 -2.31 -16.34
CA GLU A 315 -10.54 -2.98 -16.32
C GLU A 315 -10.76 -3.73 -15.01
N LEU A 316 -9.74 -4.42 -14.48
CA LEU A 316 -9.82 -5.08 -13.16
C LEU A 316 -10.01 -4.09 -12.01
N TRP A 317 -9.44 -2.89 -12.10
CA TRP A 317 -9.63 -1.84 -11.10
C TRP A 317 -11.01 -1.19 -11.19
N ARG A 318 -11.51 -0.93 -12.41
CA ARG A 318 -12.80 -0.27 -12.64
C ARG A 318 -13.98 -1.22 -12.51
N GLY A 319 -13.77 -2.51 -12.77
CA GLY A 319 -14.81 -3.54 -12.77
C GLY A 319 -15.66 -3.59 -14.04
N PHE A 320 -15.23 -2.92 -15.13
CA PHE A 320 -15.87 -2.92 -16.45
C PHE A 320 -14.89 -2.45 -17.52
#